data_AF-A0A960SF57-F1
#
_entry.id   AF-A0A960SF57-F1
#
_cell.length_a   1.000
_cell.length_b   1.000
_cell.length_c   1.000
_cell.angle_alpha   90.00
_cell.angle_beta   90.00
_cell.angle_gamma   90.00
#
_symmetry.space_group_name_H-M   'P 1'
#
loop_
_entity.id
_entity.type
_entity.pdbx_description
1 polymer ?
#
loop_
_entity_poly.entity_id
_entity_poly.type
_entity_poly.pdbx_seq_one_letter_code
_entity_poly.pdbx_strand_id
1 'polypeptide(L)'
;MSLFFDVTNATGSRQMSGLIRVSTHLRQALISILGGELIAVVWHGRKGCFLDAASRKPVQMQSTDFFLTAEVFSSRERKGFYTSLENSGVKKAAVFHDAIPYLLPEITWPRSVERHPLYMNDLLRMDHIFCVSESSRCDLQHYWKEQASEENPSTSLVTWGA
;
A
#
# COMPACT_ATOMS: atom_id res chain seq x y z
N MET A 1 20.57 0.82 -3.26
CA MET A 1 19.34 1.26 -2.60
C MET A 1 18.32 1.45 -3.69
N SER A 2 17.21 0.74 -3.62
CA SER A 2 16.14 0.75 -4.63
C SER A 2 14.79 1.03 -3.97
N LEU A 3 13.85 1.57 -4.74
CA LEU A 3 12.46 1.68 -4.33
C LEU A 3 11.62 0.63 -5.05
N PHE A 4 11.11 -0.35 -4.30
CA PHE A 4 10.16 -1.32 -4.79
C PHE A 4 8.74 -0.76 -4.73
N PHE A 5 8.07 -0.65 -5.87
CA PHE A 5 6.73 -0.10 -5.97
C PHE A 5 5.71 -1.18 -6.33
N ASP A 6 4.73 -1.40 -5.45
CA ASP A 6 3.70 -2.42 -5.61
C ASP A 6 2.67 -2.06 -6.69
N VAL A 7 2.55 -2.92 -7.70
CA VAL A 7 1.58 -2.81 -8.80
C VAL A 7 0.72 -4.06 -8.96
N THR A 8 0.58 -4.85 -7.89
CA THR A 8 -0.11 -6.15 -7.91
C THR A 8 -1.55 -6.06 -8.45
N ASN A 9 -2.36 -5.12 -7.95
CA ASN A 9 -3.73 -4.89 -8.40
C ASN A 9 -3.75 -4.06 -9.69
N ALA A 10 -2.87 -3.07 -9.82
CA ALA A 10 -2.81 -2.17 -10.97
C ALA A 10 -2.50 -2.91 -12.28
N THR A 11 -1.72 -3.99 -12.23
CA THR A 11 -1.41 -4.82 -13.41
C THR A 11 -2.45 -5.90 -13.69
N GLY A 12 -3.32 -6.25 -12.74
CA GLY A 12 -4.26 -7.36 -12.85
C GLY A 12 -5.68 -6.99 -13.31
N SER A 13 -6.08 -5.72 -13.23
CA SER A 13 -7.44 -5.29 -13.53
C SER A 13 -7.64 -4.91 -15.00
N ARG A 14 -8.74 -5.35 -15.60
CA ARG A 14 -9.20 -4.87 -16.93
C ARG A 14 -9.90 -3.52 -16.88
N GLN A 15 -10.37 -3.09 -15.70
CA GLN A 15 -11.01 -1.80 -15.51
C GLN A 15 -10.11 -0.87 -14.70
N MET A 16 -9.91 0.35 -15.20
CA MET A 16 -9.12 1.39 -14.53
C MET A 16 -9.97 2.02 -13.43
N SER A 17 -9.93 1.46 -12.22
CA SER A 17 -10.51 2.14 -11.05
C SER A 17 -9.73 3.43 -10.73
N GLY A 18 -10.32 4.32 -9.93
CA GLY A 18 -9.64 5.54 -9.47
C GLY A 18 -8.29 5.23 -8.81
N LEU A 19 -8.25 4.22 -7.94
CA LEU A 19 -7.02 3.77 -7.27
C LEU A 19 -5.95 3.26 -8.25
N ILE A 20 -6.35 2.58 -9.33
CA ILE A 20 -5.41 2.11 -10.35
C ILE A 20 -4.82 3.29 -11.12
N ARG A 21 -5.64 4.30 -11.46
CA ARG A 21 -5.14 5.54 -12.08
C ARG A 21 -4.15 6.25 -11.18
N VAL A 22 -4.49 6.42 -9.90
CA VAL A 22 -3.58 7.04 -8.91
C VAL A 22 -2.27 6.27 -8.80
N SER A 23 -2.31 4.95 -8.64
CA SER A 23 -1.10 4.10 -8.60
C SER A 23 -0.26 4.23 -9.86
N THR A 24 -0.90 4.28 -11.04
CA THR A 24 -0.22 4.44 -12.33
C THR A 24 0.47 5.81 -12.44
N HIS A 25 -0.22 6.89 -12.11
CA HIS A 25 0.33 8.25 -12.17
C HIS A 25 1.43 8.47 -11.14
N LEU A 26 1.25 7.98 -9.91
CA LEU A 26 2.29 8.02 -8.88
C LEU A 26 3.54 7.27 -9.35
N ARG A 27 3.39 6.07 -9.91
CA ARG A 27 4.52 5.33 -10.46
C ARG A 27 5.25 6.11 -11.55
N GLN A 28 4.52 6.73 -12.49
CA GLN A 28 5.13 7.54 -13.55
C GLN A 28 5.90 8.74 -13.00
N ALA A 29 5.32 9.44 -12.02
CA ALA A 29 5.99 10.55 -11.35
C ALA A 29 7.26 10.09 -10.63
N LEU A 30 7.21 8.97 -9.90
CA LEU A 30 8.38 8.42 -9.23
C LEU A 30 9.45 7.96 -10.21
N ILE A 31 9.09 7.35 -11.34
CA ILE A 31 10.04 6.99 -12.41
C ILE A 31 10.75 8.24 -12.95
N SER A 32 10.05 9.37 -13.10
CA SER A 32 10.67 10.61 -13.58
C SER A 32 11.73 11.17 -12.62
N ILE A 33 11.65 10.82 -11.33
CA ILE A 33 12.57 11.28 -10.29
C ILE A 33 13.70 10.27 -10.06
N LEU A 34 13.37 8.97 -9.99
CA LEU A 34 14.27 7.90 -9.55
C LEU A 34 14.84 7.06 -10.71
N GLY A 35 14.27 7.16 -11.90
CA GLY A 35 14.70 6.39 -13.07
C GLY A 35 14.76 4.89 -12.80
N GLY A 36 15.94 4.30 -13.01
CA GLY A 36 16.18 2.86 -12.86
C GLY A 36 16.22 2.35 -11.42
N GLU A 37 16.20 3.22 -10.42
CA GLU A 37 16.15 2.83 -9.00
C GLU A 37 14.74 2.42 -8.55
N LEU A 38 13.70 2.74 -9.35
CA LEU A 38 12.34 2.27 -9.10
C LEU A 38 12.11 0.91 -9.77
N ILE A 39 11.83 -0.10 -8.96
CA ILE A 39 11.53 -1.46 -9.40
C ILE A 39 10.05 -1.72 -9.14
N ALA A 40 9.26 -1.84 -10.21
CA ALA A 40 7.85 -2.21 -10.09
C ALA A 40 7.74 -3.70 -9.75
N VAL A 41 6.98 -4.05 -8.72
CA VAL A 41 6.83 -5.43 -8.25
C VAL A 41 5.38 -5.86 -8.14
N VAL A 42 5.18 -7.16 -8.27
CA VAL A 42 3.89 -7.83 -8.09
C VAL A 42 4.01 -8.94 -7.07
N TRP A 43 3.04 -9.02 -6.16
CA TRP A 43 2.95 -10.10 -5.19
C TRP A 43 2.49 -11.40 -5.87
N HIS A 44 3.24 -12.49 -5.66
CA HIS A 44 2.89 -13.81 -6.17
C HIS A 44 2.51 -14.75 -5.01
N GLY A 45 1.24 -14.74 -4.63
CA GLY A 45 0.74 -15.43 -3.43
C GLY A 45 1.06 -16.93 -3.33
N ARG A 46 1.10 -17.68 -4.46
CA ARG A 46 1.46 -19.11 -4.42
C ARG A 46 2.93 -19.37 -4.08
N LYS A 47 3.81 -18.42 -4.40
CA LYS A 47 5.26 -18.54 -4.14
C LYS A 47 5.67 -17.80 -2.87
N GLY A 48 4.78 -16.98 -2.30
CA GLY A 48 5.08 -16.18 -1.13
C GLY A 48 6.20 -15.17 -1.36
N CYS A 49 6.32 -14.63 -2.59
CA CYS A 49 7.38 -13.69 -2.93
C CYS A 49 6.92 -12.60 -3.89
N PHE A 50 7.71 -11.54 -3.97
CA PHE A 50 7.57 -10.50 -5.00
C PHE A 50 8.30 -10.91 -6.28
N LEU A 51 7.68 -10.60 -7.42
CA LEU A 51 8.30 -10.72 -8.73
C LEU A 51 8.47 -9.33 -9.32
N ASP A 52 9.54 -9.12 -10.08
CA ASP A 52 9.68 -7.95 -10.94
C ASP A 52 8.53 -7.95 -11.97
N ALA A 53 7.86 -6.81 -12.11
CA ALA A 53 6.64 -6.72 -12.90
C ALA A 53 6.89 -6.99 -14.39
N ALA A 54 8.06 -6.60 -14.92
CA ALA A 54 8.39 -6.74 -16.33
C ALA A 54 8.91 -8.14 -16.68
N SER A 55 9.92 -8.62 -15.94
CA SER A 55 10.60 -9.89 -16.19
C SER A 55 9.91 -11.10 -15.55
N ARG A 56 9.00 -10.87 -14.59
CA ARG A 56 8.29 -11.92 -13.82
C ARG A 56 9.22 -12.84 -13.03
N LYS A 57 10.47 -12.42 -12.80
CA LYS A 57 11.45 -13.15 -11.98
C LYS A 57 11.33 -12.73 -10.51
N PRO A 58 11.61 -13.63 -9.55
CA PRO A 58 11.67 -13.26 -8.14
C PRO A 58 12.68 -12.13 -7.90
N VAL A 59 12.29 -11.16 -7.08
CA VAL A 59 13.18 -10.10 -6.60
C VAL A 59 13.63 -10.40 -5.19
N GLN A 60 14.85 -9.99 -4.86
CA GLN A 60 15.36 -9.97 -3.50
C GLN A 60 15.46 -8.52 -3.05
N MET A 61 14.86 -8.20 -1.91
CA MET A 61 14.94 -6.88 -1.27
C MET A 61 15.97 -6.96 -0.14
N GLN A 62 16.69 -5.86 0.09
CA GLN A 62 17.64 -5.72 1.19
C GLN A 62 17.09 -4.73 2.24
N SER A 63 17.66 -4.76 3.44
CA SER A 63 17.26 -3.85 4.54
C SER A 63 17.57 -2.38 4.28
N THR A 64 18.42 -2.09 3.30
CA THR A 64 18.75 -0.74 2.83
C THR A 64 17.78 -0.22 1.77
N ASP A 65 16.86 -1.06 1.27
CA ASP A 65 15.88 -0.69 0.26
C ASP A 65 14.59 -0.15 0.88
N PHE A 66 13.73 0.38 0.01
CA PHE A 66 12.40 0.88 0.37
C PHE A 66 11.32 0.12 -0.39
N PHE A 67 10.16 -0.05 0.25
CA PHE A 67 8.95 -0.59 -0.33
C PHE A 67 7.81 0.42 -0.20
N LEU A 68 7.10 0.69 -1.28
CA LEU A 68 5.94 1.57 -1.32
C LEU A 68 4.76 0.89 -2.00
N THR A 69 3.59 0.93 -1.37
CA THR A 69 2.33 0.52 -2.01
C THR A 69 1.30 1.65 -1.94
N ALA A 70 0.61 1.88 -3.06
CA ALA A 70 -0.58 2.74 -3.11
C ALA A 70 -1.88 1.93 -3.24
N GLU A 71 -1.76 0.60 -3.11
CA GLU A 71 -2.86 -0.33 -3.33
C GLU A 71 -3.61 -0.63 -2.03
N VAL A 72 -4.93 -0.78 -2.13
CA VAL A 72 -5.80 -1.16 -1.02
C VAL A 72 -6.03 -2.67 -1.08
N PHE A 73 -5.53 -3.39 -0.07
CA PHE A 73 -5.67 -4.84 0.08
C PHE A 73 -5.53 -5.21 1.56
N SER A 74 -5.99 -6.40 1.92
CA SER A 74 -5.76 -6.98 3.24
C SER A 74 -4.82 -8.18 3.20
N SER A 75 -4.24 -8.53 4.34
CA SER A 75 -3.47 -9.74 4.59
C SER A 75 -4.28 -11.02 4.30
N ARG A 76 -5.63 -10.95 4.39
CA ARG A 76 -6.54 -12.03 3.97
C ARG A 76 -6.49 -12.27 2.46
N GLU A 77 -6.45 -11.20 1.66
CA GLU A 77 -6.34 -11.26 0.20
C GLU A 77 -4.92 -11.60 -0.25
N ARG A 78 -3.89 -11.09 0.46
CA ARG A 78 -2.47 -11.31 0.15
C ARG A 78 -1.74 -12.01 1.29
N LYS A 79 -2.11 -13.27 1.53
CA LYS A 79 -1.47 -14.11 2.55
C LYS A 79 0.05 -14.15 2.33
N GLY A 80 0.81 -13.91 3.40
CA GLY A 80 2.28 -13.92 3.40
C GLY A 80 2.95 -12.64 2.92
N PHE A 81 2.20 -11.65 2.40
CA PHE A 81 2.76 -10.40 1.88
C PHE A 81 3.61 -9.67 2.91
N TYR A 82 3.03 -9.38 4.07
CA TYR A 82 3.70 -8.62 5.11
C TYR A 82 4.85 -9.41 5.73
N THR A 83 4.68 -10.71 5.96
CA THR A 83 5.76 -11.59 6.43
C THR A 83 6.96 -11.60 5.47
N SER A 84 6.71 -11.57 4.15
CA SER A 84 7.78 -11.46 3.16
C SER A 84 8.52 -10.12 3.27
N LEU A 85 7.81 -9.01 3.52
CA LEU A 85 8.45 -7.70 3.70
C LEU A 85 9.23 -7.63 5.02
N GLU A 86 8.64 -8.12 6.11
CA GLU A 86 9.29 -8.19 7.43
C GLU A 86 10.59 -9.01 7.36
N ASN A 87 10.58 -10.17 6.70
CA ASN A 87 11.76 -11.01 6.52
C ASN A 87 12.86 -10.35 5.69
N SER A 88 12.53 -9.41 4.81
CA SER A 88 13.52 -8.68 4.01
C SER A 88 14.20 -7.53 4.77
N GLY A 89 13.58 -7.07 5.87
CA GLY A 89 14.06 -5.90 6.62
C GLY A 89 13.90 -4.56 5.91
N VAL A 90 13.23 -4.53 4.75
CA VAL A 90 12.98 -3.31 3.96
C VAL A 90 12.18 -2.27 4.77
N LYS A 91 12.41 -0.98 4.50
CA LYS A 91 11.56 0.10 5.03
C LYS A 91 10.27 0.19 4.21
N LYS A 92 9.12 0.12 4.86
CA LYS A 92 7.80 -0.08 4.28
C LYS A 92 6.95 1.16 4.44
N ALA A 93 6.41 1.67 3.35
CA ALA A 93 5.44 2.75 3.35
C ALA A 93 4.17 2.39 2.57
N ALA A 94 3.04 2.98 2.96
CA ALA A 94 1.80 2.88 2.21
C ALA A 94 1.16 4.26 2.00
N VAL A 95 0.39 4.39 0.91
CA VAL A 95 -0.50 5.53 0.70
C VAL A 95 -1.88 5.17 1.23
N PHE A 96 -2.40 5.98 2.16
CA PHE A 96 -3.76 5.87 2.67
C PHE A 96 -4.66 6.92 2.02
N HIS A 97 -5.70 6.45 1.33
CA HIS A 97 -6.61 7.31 0.56
C HIS A 97 -7.77 7.82 1.42
N ASP A 98 -8.52 6.91 2.04
CA ASP A 98 -9.68 7.27 2.85
C ASP A 98 -10.14 6.12 3.77
N ALA A 99 -10.98 6.49 4.74
CA ALA A 99 -11.70 5.57 5.61
C ALA A 99 -13.19 5.43 5.21
N ILE A 100 -13.59 5.81 3.98
CA ILE A 100 -15.00 5.86 3.56
C ILE A 100 -15.72 4.52 3.79
N PRO A 101 -15.14 3.35 3.46
CA PRO A 101 -15.82 2.08 3.72
C PRO A 101 -16.09 1.77 5.20
N TYR A 102 -15.33 2.39 6.11
CA TYR A 102 -15.54 2.29 7.55
C TYR A 102 -16.52 3.34 8.06
N LEU A 103 -16.40 4.59 7.59
CA LEU A 103 -17.22 5.72 8.05
C LEU A 103 -18.66 5.71 7.51
N LEU A 104 -18.85 5.26 6.27
CA LEU A 104 -20.13 5.31 5.54
C LEU A 104 -20.49 3.94 4.96
N PRO A 105 -20.67 2.91 5.81
CA PRO A 105 -20.89 1.53 5.36
C PRO A 105 -22.20 1.35 4.57
N GLU A 106 -23.21 2.16 4.83
CA GLU A 106 -24.54 2.08 4.23
C GLU A 106 -24.58 2.50 2.74
N ILE A 107 -23.64 3.34 2.30
CA ILE A 107 -23.51 3.78 0.90
C ILE A 107 -22.30 3.15 0.19
N THR A 108 -21.47 2.41 0.91
CA THR A 108 -20.27 1.78 0.36
C THR A 108 -20.57 0.34 -0.09
N TRP A 109 -19.90 -0.10 -1.16
CA TRP A 109 -20.04 -1.48 -1.63
C TRP A 109 -19.73 -2.50 -0.51
N PRO A 110 -20.61 -3.47 -0.21
CA PRO A 110 -20.49 -4.32 0.98
C PRO A 110 -19.17 -5.07 1.10
N ARG A 111 -18.57 -5.50 -0.02
CA ARG A 111 -17.25 -6.17 0.02
C ARG A 111 -16.11 -5.23 0.43
N SER A 112 -16.21 -3.94 0.12
CA SER A 112 -15.26 -2.95 0.62
C SER A 112 -15.43 -2.77 2.13
N VAL A 113 -16.67 -2.64 2.62
CA VAL A 113 -16.97 -2.52 4.06
C VAL A 113 -16.40 -3.70 4.84
N GLU A 114 -16.61 -4.94 4.36
CA GLU A 114 -16.15 -6.15 5.05
C GLU A 114 -14.61 -6.23 5.18
N ARG A 115 -13.87 -5.78 4.16
CA ARG A 115 -12.40 -5.95 4.12
C ARG A 115 -11.62 -4.74 4.68
N HIS A 116 -12.22 -3.56 4.71
CA HIS A 116 -11.50 -2.32 5.02
C HIS A 116 -10.93 -2.26 6.44
N PRO A 117 -11.64 -2.72 7.49
CA PRO A 117 -11.08 -2.73 8.84
C PRO A 117 -9.79 -3.56 8.93
N LEU A 118 -9.75 -4.71 8.24
CA LEU A 118 -8.53 -5.53 8.21
C LEU A 118 -7.39 -4.82 7.48
N TYR A 119 -7.67 -4.15 6.35
CA TYR A 119 -6.69 -3.31 5.66
C TYR A 119 -6.14 -2.21 6.59
N MET A 120 -7.02 -1.47 7.29
CA MET A 120 -6.60 -0.41 8.20
C MET A 120 -5.77 -0.94 9.38
N ASN A 121 -6.07 -2.14 9.88
CA ASN A 121 -5.25 -2.82 10.88
C ASN A 121 -3.88 -3.23 10.30
N ASP A 122 -3.86 -3.78 9.09
CA ASP A 122 -2.62 -4.20 8.43
C ASP A 122 -1.67 -3.02 8.15
N LEU A 123 -2.18 -1.78 8.05
CA LEU A 123 -1.35 -0.58 7.92
C LEU A 123 -0.46 -0.33 9.16
N LEU A 124 -0.82 -0.84 10.34
CA LEU A 124 0.03 -0.78 11.54
C LEU A 124 1.38 -1.51 11.36
N ARG A 125 1.50 -2.37 10.34
CA ARG A 125 2.73 -3.12 10.01
C ARG A 125 3.68 -2.35 9.10
N MET A 126 3.29 -1.14 8.68
CA MET A 126 4.13 -0.25 7.87
C MET A 126 5.00 0.62 8.78
N ASP A 127 6.14 1.09 8.28
CA ASP A 127 6.99 2.03 9.01
C ASP A 127 6.47 3.49 8.84
N HIS A 128 5.81 3.77 7.71
CA HIS A 128 5.28 5.09 7.39
C HIS A 128 3.97 5.04 6.58
N ILE A 129 3.05 5.97 6.84
CA ILE A 129 1.84 6.15 6.03
C ILE A 129 1.76 7.56 5.45
N PHE A 130 1.64 7.63 4.12
CA PHE A 130 1.34 8.86 3.39
C PHE A 130 -0.17 9.02 3.25
N CYS A 131 -0.75 9.96 3.99
CA CYS A 131 -2.18 10.27 3.92
C CYS A 131 -2.42 11.33 2.83
N VAL A 132 -3.42 11.13 1.97
CA VAL A 132 -3.70 12.04 0.85
C VAL A 132 -4.41 13.34 1.27
N SER A 133 -4.90 13.39 2.50
CA SER A 133 -5.52 14.58 3.10
C SER A 133 -5.44 14.56 4.62
N GLU A 134 -5.59 15.71 5.25
CA GLU A 134 -5.67 15.81 6.71
C GLU A 134 -6.89 15.06 7.27
N SER A 135 -8.03 15.09 6.57
CA SER A 135 -9.22 14.31 6.96
C SER A 135 -8.90 12.82 7.01
N SER A 136 -8.33 12.26 5.94
CA SER A 136 -7.96 10.84 5.90
C SER A 136 -6.95 10.47 7.00
N ARG A 137 -6.03 11.38 7.34
CA ARG A 137 -5.06 11.16 8.42
C ARG A 137 -5.75 11.08 9.77
N CYS A 138 -6.63 12.04 10.06
CA CYS A 138 -7.43 12.07 11.29
C CYS A 138 -8.30 10.82 11.42
N ASP A 139 -8.98 10.42 10.35
CA ASP A 139 -9.85 9.24 10.36
C ASP A 139 -9.07 7.95 10.66
N LEU A 140 -7.90 7.77 10.03
CA LEU A 140 -7.03 6.61 10.27
C LEU A 140 -6.49 6.59 11.71
N GLN A 141 -6.02 7.74 12.21
CA GLN A 141 -5.49 7.84 13.57
C GLN A 141 -6.58 7.63 14.63
N HIS A 142 -7.79 8.13 14.37
CA HIS A 142 -8.94 7.90 15.23
C HIS A 142 -9.27 6.41 15.30
N TYR A 143 -9.38 5.75 14.14
CA TYR A 143 -9.61 4.31 14.06
C TYR A 143 -8.55 3.52 14.86
N TRP A 144 -7.25 3.80 14.69
CA TRP A 144 -6.21 3.09 15.44
C TRP A 144 -6.26 3.34 16.95
N LYS A 145 -6.63 4.55 17.36
CA LYS A 145 -6.82 4.87 18.78
C LYS A 145 -7.95 4.04 19.40
N GLU A 146 -9.05 3.84 18.67
CA GLU A 146 -10.15 2.99 19.13
C GLU A 146 -9.76 1.51 19.23
N GLN A 147 -8.81 1.06 18.42
CA GLN A 147 -8.25 -0.31 18.49
C GLN A 147 -7.19 -0.48 19.59
N ALA A 148 -6.98 0.53 20.44
CA ALA A 148 -5.98 0.52 21.51
C ALA A 148 -4.55 0.19 21.03
N SER A 149 -4.17 0.65 19.83
CA SER A 149 -2.80 0.50 19.35
C SER A 149 -1.86 1.44 20.11
N GLU A 150 -0.83 0.88 20.75
CA GLU A 150 0.13 1.63 21.57
C GLU A 150 1.23 2.30 20.73
N GLU A 151 1.53 1.77 19.54
CA GLU A 151 2.56 2.27 18.63
C GLU A 151 2.01 2.36 17.20
N ASN A 152 1.65 3.57 16.78
CA ASN A 152 1.18 3.84 15.43
C ASN A 152 2.35 4.19 14.50
N PRO A 153 2.31 3.75 13.22
CA PRO A 153 3.24 4.22 12.19
C PRO A 153 3.26 5.74 12.11
N SER A 154 4.43 6.28 11.78
CA SER A 154 4.56 7.71 11.47
C SER A 154 3.70 8.08 10.25
N THR A 155 3.04 9.23 10.28
CA THR A 155 2.15 9.69 9.20
C THR A 155 2.59 11.03 8.64
N SER A 156 2.58 11.19 7.32
CA SER A 156 2.77 12.48 6.64
C SER A 156 1.63 12.75 5.66
N LEU A 157 1.40 14.03 5.36
CA LEU A 157 0.51 14.42 4.26
C LEU A 157 1.25 14.36 2.93
N VAL A 158 0.57 13.88 1.89
CA VAL A 158 1.00 14.04 0.51
C VAL A 158 -0.05 14.86 -0.22
N THR A 159 0.39 16.00 -0.76
CA THR A 159 -0.41 16.81 -1.66
C THR A 159 -0.15 16.36 -3.09
N TRP A 160 -1.12 15.65 -3.66
CA TRP A 160 -1.18 15.47 -5.11
C TRP A 160 -1.52 16.84 -5.69
N GLY A 161 -0.58 17.46 -6.40
CA GLY A 161 -0.71 18.83 -6.92
C GLY A 161 -2.08 19.10 -7.54
N ALA A 162 -2.65 20.27 -7.23
CA ALA A 162 -3.91 20.76 -7.78
C ALA A 162 -3.83 21.05 -9.28
#